data_AF-A0A9D9X3Y8-F1
#
_entry.id   AF-A0A9D9X3Y8-F1
#
_cell.length_a   1.000
_cell.length_b   1.000
_cell.length_c   1.000
_cell.angle_alpha   90.00
_cell.angle_beta   90.00
_cell.angle_gamma   90.00
#
_symmetry.space_group_name_H-M   'P 1'
#
loop_
_entity.id
_entity.type
_entity.pdbx_description
1 polymer ?
#
loop_
_entity_poly.entity_id
_entity_poly.type
_entity_poly.pdbx_seq_one_letter_code
_entity_poly.pdbx_strand_id
1 'polypeptide(L)' 'MDFWSLLLIAGGLMLVLEGLLPFMSPERWRAVFERAAKLSDGQLRFLGLTSMLVGCAILVFSLG' A
#
# COMPACT_ATOMS: atom_id res chain seq x y z
N MET A 1 3.96 20.33 -13.53
CA MET A 1 2.91 19.79 -12.65
C MET A 1 3.12 20.42 -11.30
N ASP A 2 2.13 21.11 -10.74
CA ASP A 2 2.21 21.64 -9.38
C ASP A 2 2.06 20.50 -8.35
N PHE A 3 2.44 20.79 -7.10
CA PHE A 3 2.44 19.83 -6.01
C PHE A 3 1.04 19.26 -5.71
N TRP A 4 0.01 20.11 -5.75
CA TRP A 4 -1.37 19.70 -5.48
C TRP A 4 -1.89 18.74 -6.56
N SER A 5 -1.61 19.03 -7.83
CA SER A 5 -1.91 18.13 -8.94
C SER A 5 -1.19 16.79 -8.80
N LEU A 6 0.09 16.78 -8.41
CA LEU A 6 0.85 15.55 -8.16
C LEU A 6 0.23 14.70 -7.05
N LEU A 7 -0.16 15.31 -5.93
CA LEU A 7 -0.84 14.62 -4.82
C LEU A 7 -2.18 14.01 -5.26
N LEU A 8 -2.99 14.76 -6.01
CA LEU A 8 -4.28 14.26 -6.50
C LEU A 8 -4.11 13.09 -7.47
N ILE A 9 -3.12 13.16 -8.38
CA ILE A 9 -2.83 12.08 -9.32
C ILE A 9 -2.33 10.84 -8.58
N ALA A 10 -1.36 11.00 -7.67
CA ALA A 10 -0.82 9.88 -6.89
C ALA A 10 -1.90 9.23 -6.01
N GLY A 11 -2.73 10.05 -5.34
CA GLY A 11 -3.87 9.59 -4.56
C GLY A 11 -4.92 8.87 -5.41
N GLY A 12 -5.26 9.41 -6.59
CA GLY A 12 -6.17 8.76 -7.53
C GLY A 12 -5.66 7.39 -8.00
N LEU A 13 -4.37 7.29 -8.32
CA LEU A 13 -3.75 6.02 -8.71
C LEU A 13 -3.76 5.01 -7.54
N MET A 14 -3.46 5.46 -6.32
CA MET A 14 -3.51 4.62 -5.11
C MET A 14 -4.92 4.05 -4.89
N LEU A 15 -5.98 4.86 -5.04
CA LEU A 15 -7.37 4.40 -4.94
C LEU A 15 -7.74 3.40 -6.04
N VAL A 16 -7.30 3.62 -7.28
CA VAL A 16 -7.53 2.67 -8.38
C VAL A 16 -6.86 1.33 -8.07
N LEU A 17 -5.61 1.33 -7.60
CA LEU A 17 -4.88 0.12 -7.24
C LEU A 17 -5.50 -0.59 -6.03
N GLU A 18 -5.93 0.16 -5.03
CA GLU A 18 -6.62 -0.38 -3.84
C GLU A 18 -7.96 -1.04 -4.20
N GLY A 19 -8.71 -0.44 -5.14
CA GLY A 19 -9.97 -0.99 -5.64
C GLY A 19 -9.82 -2.15 -6.62
N LEU A 20 -8.66 -2.30 -7.27
CA LEU A 20 -8.45 -3.29 -8.32
C LEU A 20 -8.56 -4.73 -7.79
N LEU A 21 -7.91 -5.04 -6.66
CA LEU A 21 -7.93 -6.37 -6.04
C LEU A 21 -9.34 -6.82 -5.59
N PRO A 22 -10.11 -6.02 -4.81
CA PRO A 22 -11.48 -6.39 -4.46
C PRO A 22 -12.41 -6.48 -5.67
N PHE A 23 -12.19 -5.68 -6.71
CA PHE A 23 -12.99 -5.74 -7.93
C PHE A 23 -12.70 -7.00 -8.76
N MET A 24 -11.42 -7.36 -8.94
CA MET A 24 -11.03 -8.53 -9.74
C MET A 24 -11.34 -9.86 -9.04
N SER A 25 -11.12 -9.95 -7.73
CA SER A 25 -11.33 -11.18 -6.97
C SER A 25 -11.65 -10.90 -5.50
N PRO A 26 -12.93 -10.64 -5.18
CA PRO A 26 -13.33 -10.31 -3.81
C PRO A 26 -13.04 -11.45 -2.82
N GLU A 27 -13.10 -12.71 -3.26
CA GLU A 27 -12.78 -13.87 -2.43
C GLU A 27 -11.31 -13.92 -2.01
N ARG A 28 -10.38 -13.71 -2.97
CA ARG A 28 -8.94 -13.66 -2.66
C ARG A 28 -8.62 -12.50 -1.74
N TRP A 29 -9.24 -11.35 -1.98
CA TRP A 29 -9.06 -10.17 -1.15
C TRP A 29 -9.51 -10.40 0.29
N ARG A 30 -10.69 -11.02 0.50
CA ARG A 30 -11.17 -11.42 1.83
C ARG A 30 -10.21 -12.41 2.50
N ALA A 31 -9.72 -13.41 1.78
CA ALA A 31 -8.77 -14.37 2.33
C ALA A 31 -7.44 -13.73 2.76
N VAL A 32 -6.94 -12.74 2.02
CA VAL A 32 -5.76 -11.95 2.40
C VAL A 32 -6.03 -11.16 3.67
N PHE A 33 -7.18 -10.49 3.76
CA PHE A 33 -7.57 -9.75 4.97
C PHE A 33 -7.73 -10.65 6.19
N GLU A 34 -8.35 -11.82 6.05
CA GLU A 34 -8.48 -12.79 7.14
C GLU A 34 -7.12 -13.31 7.61
N ARG A 35 -6.17 -13.50 6.71
CA ARG A 35 -4.79 -13.87 7.06
C ARG A 35 -4.09 -12.73 7.80
N ALA A 36 -4.26 -11.50 7.34
CA ALA A 36 -3.71 -10.31 8.00
C ALA A 36 -4.29 -10.13 9.41
N ALA A 37 -5.59 -10.37 9.59
CA ALA A 37 -6.27 -10.29 10.89
C ALA A 37 -5.84 -11.39 11.88
N LYS A 38 -5.24 -12.49 11.40
CA LYS A 38 -4.68 -13.56 12.22
C LYS A 38 -3.23 -13.31 12.65
N LEU A 39 -2.56 -12.30 12.08
CA LEU A 39 -1.22 -11.91 12.49
C LEU A 39 -1.27 -11.28 13.88
N SER A 40 -0.23 -11.50 14.68
CA SER A 40 -0.09 -10.76 15.94
C SER A 40 0.24 -9.29 15.68
N ASP A 41 -0.08 -8.42 16.63
CA ASP A 41 0.20 -6.98 16.53
C ASP A 41 1.68 -6.70 16.20
N GLY A 42 2.60 -7.50 16.73
CA GLY A 42 4.02 -7.40 16.43
C GLY A 42 4.36 -7.69 14.97
N GLN A 43 3.74 -8.74 14.40
CA GLN A 43 3.95 -9.10 12.98
C GLN A 43 3.34 -8.06 12.05
N LEU A 44 2.15 -7.55 12.35
CA LEU A 44 1.51 -6.51 11.55
C LEU A 44 2.32 -5.21 11.55
N ARG A 45 2.85 -4.82 12.72
CA ARG A 45 3.74 -3.65 12.84
C ARG A 45 5.06 -3.85 12.10
N PHE A 46 5.64 -5.04 12.15
CA PHE A 46 6.88 -5.34 11.42
C PHE A 46 6.68 -5.33 9.89
N LEU A 47 5.55 -5.88 9.42
CA LEU A 47 5.17 -5.82 8.01
C LEU A 47 5.01 -4.37 7.54
N GLY A 48 4.32 -3.55 8.33
CA GLY A 48 4.18 -2.11 8.06
C GLY A 48 5.52 -1.35 8.11
N LEU A 49 6.38 -1.65 9.08
CA LEU A 49 7.71 -1.04 9.15
C LEU A 49 8.55 -1.40 7.92
N THR A 50 8.52 -2.66 7.50
CA THR A 50 9.26 -3.13 6.33
C THR A 50 8.77 -2.43 5.06
N SER A 51 7.45 -2.28 4.87
CA SER A 51 6.91 -1.56 3.70
C SER A 51 7.27 -0.08 3.72
N MET A 52 7.23 0.57 4.89
CA MET A 52 7.69 1.96 5.05
C MET A 52 9.17 2.12 4.72
N LEU A 53 10.04 1.24 5.21
CA LEU A 53 11.48 1.29 4.96
C LEU A 53 11.81 1.10 3.49
N VAL A 54 11.15 0.15 2.81
CA VAL A 54 11.29 -0.04 1.35
C VAL A 54 10.82 1.21 0.60
N GLY A 55 9.68 1.79 0.99
CA GLY A 55 9.19 3.05 0.41
C GLY A 55 10.20 4.20 0.58
N CYS A 56 10.74 4.38 1.79
CA CYS A 56 11.79 5.38 2.05
C CYS A 56 13.04 5.13 1.20
N ALA A 57 13.49 3.88 1.08
CA ALA A 57 14.65 3.54 0.25
C ALA A 57 14.43 3.90 -1.22
N ILE A 58 13.25 3.61 -1.77
CA ILE A 58 12.88 3.97 -3.15
C ILE A 58 12.85 5.49 -3.31
N LEU A 59 12.24 6.22 -2.37
CA LEU A 59 12.17 7.68 -2.42
C LEU A 59 13.57 8.31 -2.37
N VAL A 60 14.42 7.88 -1.43
CA VAL A 60 15.81 8.37 -1.32
C VAL A 60 16.60 8.05 -2.59
N PHE A 61 16.44 6.85 -3.15
CA PHE A 61 17.11 6.48 -4.40
C PHE A 61 16.60 7.27 -5.61
N SER A 62 15.30 7.56 -5.69
CA SER A 62 14.69 8.31 -6.79
C SER A 62 14.93 9.83 -6.70
N LEU A 63 15.22 10.35 -5.49
CA LEU A 63 15.51 11.76 -5.24
C LEU A 63 17.01 12.08 -5.32
N GLY A 64 17.87 11.05 -5.34
CA GLY A 64 19.33 11.15 -5.44
C GLY A 64 19.86 11.25 -6.86
#